data_AF-A0A838U5J8-F1
#
_entry.id   AF-A0A838U5J8-F1
#
_cell.length_a   1.000
_cell.length_b   1.000
_cell.length_c   1.000
_cell.angle_alpha   90.00
_cell.angle_beta   90.00
_cell.angle_gamma   90.00
#
_symmetry.space_group_name_H-M   'P 1'
#
loop_
_entity.id
_entity.type
_entity.pdbx_description
1 polymer ?
#
loop_
_entity_poly.entity_id
_entity_poly.type
_entity_poly.pdbx_seq_one_letter_code
_entity_poly.pdbx_strand_id
1 'polypeptide(L)'
;MNIENKQIAREELNKFILSLNNESNNGSIVIVEGKKDVEALYFIGYEGNIESYHHFRGTTNCVDFCSINYKKLILLLDFDIKGKTITKKILSQINGKFIDLKYKKKLLRITGGRILKIEEIKSFYLYIQKNKHQD
;
A
#
# COMPACT_ATOMS: atom_id res chain seq x y z
N MET A 1 3.15 8.56 19.65
CA MET A 1 2.08 9.48 19.21
C MET A 1 1.22 9.78 20.43
N ASN A 2 0.79 11.04 20.63
CA ASN A 2 -0.22 11.35 21.64
C ASN A 2 -1.60 10.81 21.20
N ILE A 3 -2.60 10.86 22.09
CA ILE A 3 -3.93 10.26 21.86
C ILE A 3 -4.62 10.91 20.66
N GLU A 4 -4.60 12.24 20.57
CA GLU A 4 -5.18 13.00 19.46
C GLU A 4 -4.58 12.60 18.11
N ASN A 5 -3.24 12.53 18.02
CA ASN A 5 -2.56 12.10 16.80
C ASN A 5 -2.88 10.64 16.42
N LYS A 6 -3.08 9.75 17.40
CA LYS A 6 -3.53 8.38 17.13
C LYS A 6 -4.94 8.35 16.54
N GLN A 7 -5.85 9.17 17.08
CA GLN A 7 -7.22 9.29 16.59
C GLN A 7 -7.24 9.77 15.13
N ILE A 8 -6.49 10.83 14.83
CA ILE A 8 -6.36 11.37 13.46
C ILE A 8 -5.79 10.31 12.51
N ALA A 9 -4.70 9.63 12.91
CA ALA A 9 -4.10 8.59 12.08
C ALA A 9 -5.06 7.42 11.82
N ARG A 10 -5.88 7.05 12.81
CA ARG A 10 -6.90 6.01 12.68
C ARG A 10 -7.96 6.39 11.65
N GLU A 11 -8.50 7.60 11.73
CA GLU A 11 -9.49 8.09 10.77
C GLU A 11 -8.93 8.19 9.35
N GLU A 12 -7.72 8.73 9.20
CA GLU A 12 -7.08 8.85 7.90
C GLU A 12 -6.71 7.49 7.31
N LEU A 13 -6.32 6.51 8.13
CA LEU A 13 -6.06 5.15 7.69
C LEU A 13 -7.34 4.43 7.22
N ASN A 14 -8.46 4.61 7.92
CA ASN A 14 -9.75 4.08 7.47
C ASN A 14 -10.16 4.71 6.13
N LYS A 15 -10.03 6.04 5.97
CA LYS A 15 -10.29 6.73 4.70
C LYS A 15 -9.32 6.29 3.60
N PHE A 16 -8.08 5.95 3.94
CA PHE A 16 -7.11 5.42 3.00
C PHE A 16 -7.54 4.05 2.46
N ILE A 17 -7.96 3.13 3.33
CA ILE A 17 -8.44 1.80 2.94
C ILE A 17 -9.73 1.88 2.11
N LEU A 18 -10.70 2.68 2.54
CA LEU A 18 -11.92 2.92 1.76
C LEU A 18 -11.60 3.44 0.36
N SER A 19 -10.65 4.37 0.25
CA SER A 19 -10.23 4.90 -1.05
C SER A 19 -9.53 3.86 -1.92
N LEU A 20 -8.71 2.97 -1.35
CA LEU A 20 -8.08 1.87 -2.10
C LEU A 20 -9.13 0.86 -2.60
N ASN A 21 -10.12 0.51 -1.76
CA ASN A 21 -11.21 -0.38 -2.16
C ASN A 21 -12.02 0.24 -3.32
N ASN A 22 -12.30 1.55 -3.27
CA ASN A 22 -12.96 2.25 -4.38
C ASN A 22 -12.13 2.24 -5.68
N GLU A 23 -10.82 2.46 -5.61
CA GLU A 23 -9.96 2.34 -6.81
C GLU A 23 -9.98 0.92 -7.38
N SER A 24 -9.98 -0.10 -6.52
CA SER A 24 -10.09 -1.50 -6.95
C SER A 24 -11.41 -1.77 -7.66
N ASN A 25 -12.54 -1.31 -7.10
CA ASN A 25 -13.86 -1.43 -7.72
C ASN A 25 -13.92 -0.72 -9.09
N ASN A 26 -13.12 0.33 -9.26
CA ASN A 26 -12.95 1.04 -10.53
C ASN A 26 -11.95 0.38 -11.49
N GLY A 27 -11.48 -0.83 -11.19
CA GLY A 27 -10.59 -1.63 -12.05
C GLY A 27 -9.10 -1.38 -11.82
N SER A 28 -8.71 -0.89 -10.64
CA SER A 28 -7.29 -0.76 -10.27
C SER A 28 -6.76 -2.03 -9.60
N ILE A 29 -5.45 -2.25 -9.68
CA ILE A 29 -4.71 -3.25 -8.90
C ILE A 29 -3.70 -2.57 -7.98
N VAL A 30 -3.54 -3.08 -6.77
CA VAL A 30 -2.45 -2.74 -5.86
C VAL A 30 -1.30 -3.74 -6.04
N ILE A 31 -0.08 -3.24 -6.21
CA ILE A 31 1.13 -4.07 -6.16
C ILE A 31 1.95 -3.72 -4.94
N VAL A 32 2.18 -4.75 -4.11
CA VAL A 32 3.06 -4.72 -2.93
C VAL A 32 4.34 -5.53 -3.18
N GLU A 33 5.30 -5.52 -2.27
CA GLU A 33 6.57 -6.22 -2.50
C GLU A 33 6.44 -7.73 -2.28
N GLY A 34 5.83 -8.15 -1.16
CA GLY A 34 5.73 -9.55 -0.76
C GLY A 34 4.37 -9.95 -0.14
N LYS A 35 4.23 -11.26 0.14
CA LYS A 35 2.99 -11.84 0.68
C LYS A 35 2.58 -11.27 2.05
N LYS A 36 3.54 -10.95 2.91
CA LYS A 36 3.25 -10.36 4.22
C LYS A 36 2.62 -8.97 4.12
N ASP A 37 2.95 -8.22 3.07
CA ASP A 37 2.32 -6.92 2.81
C ASP A 37 0.85 -7.09 2.39
N VAL A 38 0.56 -8.12 1.58
CA VAL A 38 -0.81 -8.49 1.19
C VAL A 38 -1.63 -8.82 2.44
N GLU A 39 -1.12 -9.71 3.28
CA GLU A 39 -1.75 -10.10 4.54
C GLU A 39 -1.99 -8.89 5.45
N ALA A 40 -1.03 -7.96 5.51
CA ALA A 40 -1.15 -6.77 6.34
C ALA A 40 -2.21 -5.78 5.83
N LEU A 41 -2.36 -5.62 4.51
CA LEU A 41 -3.42 -4.79 3.92
C LEU A 41 -4.81 -5.42 4.13
N TYR A 42 -4.94 -6.73 3.93
CA TYR A 42 -6.19 -7.44 4.24
C TYR A 42 -6.56 -7.35 5.72
N PHE A 43 -5.58 -7.46 6.61
CA PHE A 43 -5.80 -7.33 8.06
C PHE A 43 -6.43 -6.00 8.47
N ILE A 44 -6.15 -4.90 7.74
CA ILE A 44 -6.68 -3.57 8.05
C ILE A 44 -7.90 -3.19 7.21
N GLY A 45 -8.51 -4.15 6.50
CA GLY A 45 -9.79 -3.98 5.80
C GLY A 45 -9.70 -3.68 4.31
N TYR A 46 -8.54 -3.86 3.68
CA TYR A 46 -8.49 -3.88 2.21
C TYR A 46 -9.19 -5.15 1.69
N GLU A 47 -9.91 -5.05 0.58
CA GLU A 47 -10.67 -6.18 0.00
C GLU A 47 -10.51 -6.26 -1.53
N GLY A 48 -9.68 -5.37 -2.10
CA GLY A 48 -9.54 -5.23 -3.55
C GLY A 48 -8.50 -6.15 -4.19
N ASN A 49 -8.30 -5.93 -5.50
CA ASN A 49 -7.32 -6.63 -6.32
C ASN A 49 -5.90 -6.27 -5.90
N ILE A 50 -5.13 -7.28 -5.51
CA ILE A 50 -3.76 -7.12 -5.05
C ILE A 50 -2.89 -8.28 -5.51
N GLU A 51 -1.66 -7.97 -5.90
CA GLU A 51 -0.62 -8.97 -6.16
C GLU A 51 0.70 -8.55 -5.52
N SER A 52 1.53 -9.56 -5.21
CA SER A 52 2.90 -9.31 -4.73
C SER A 52 3.87 -9.27 -5.91
N TYR A 53 4.75 -8.28 -5.94
CA TYR A 53 5.78 -8.13 -6.98
C TYR A 53 6.66 -9.38 -7.07
N HIS A 54 7.02 -9.99 -5.93
CA HIS A 54 7.81 -11.22 -5.88
C HIS A 54 7.14 -12.44 -6.51
N HIS A 55 5.82 -12.43 -6.74
CA HIS A 55 5.14 -13.46 -7.50
C HIS A 55 5.58 -13.43 -8.98
N PHE A 56 5.88 -12.24 -9.50
CA PHE A 56 6.33 -12.08 -10.88
C PHE A 56 7.81 -12.40 -11.02
N ARG A 57 8.16 -13.11 -12.10
CA ARG A 57 9.55 -13.39 -12.48
C ARG A 57 10.20 -12.19 -13.19
N GLY A 58 10.13 -11.02 -12.58
CA GLY A 58 10.70 -9.76 -13.11
C GLY A 58 9.68 -8.68 -13.45
N THR A 59 10.20 -7.48 -13.72
CA THR A 59 9.40 -6.26 -13.90
C THR A 59 8.49 -6.32 -15.13
N THR A 60 8.99 -6.85 -16.25
CA THR A 60 8.23 -6.95 -17.50
C THR A 60 6.96 -7.78 -17.31
N ASN A 61 7.08 -8.97 -16.71
CA ASN A 61 5.92 -9.82 -16.42
C ASN A 61 4.89 -9.14 -15.51
N CYS A 62 5.36 -8.38 -14.51
CA CYS A 62 4.48 -7.60 -13.64
C CYS A 62 3.72 -6.52 -14.43
N VAL A 63 4.42 -5.77 -15.27
CA VAL A 63 3.85 -4.67 -16.07
C VAL A 63 2.87 -5.20 -17.11
N ASP A 64 3.23 -6.27 -17.82
CA ASP A 64 2.36 -6.90 -18.83
C ASP A 64 1.08 -7.42 -18.17
N PHE A 65 1.20 -8.16 -17.06
CA PHE A 65 0.03 -8.63 -16.31
C PHE A 65 -0.87 -7.46 -15.88
N CYS A 66 -0.30 -6.40 -15.30
CA CYS A 66 -1.08 -5.27 -14.82
C CYS A 66 -1.77 -4.52 -15.97
N SER A 67 -1.04 -4.24 -17.06
CA SER A 67 -1.54 -3.43 -18.18
C SER A 67 -2.63 -4.12 -19.00
N ILE A 68 -2.61 -5.45 -19.06
CA ILE A 68 -3.61 -6.24 -19.77
C ILE A 68 -4.92 -6.34 -18.98
N ASN A 69 -4.82 -6.50 -17.65
CA ASN A 69 -5.97 -6.90 -16.82
C ASN A 69 -6.61 -5.75 -16.04
N TYR A 70 -5.94 -4.61 -15.90
CA TYR A 70 -6.37 -3.52 -15.02
C TYR A 70 -6.29 -2.16 -15.71
N LYS A 71 -7.09 -1.20 -15.22
CA LYS A 71 -7.14 0.18 -15.74
C LYS A 71 -6.08 1.08 -15.10
N LYS A 72 -5.58 0.71 -13.92
CA LYS A 72 -4.62 1.50 -13.15
C LYS A 72 -3.82 0.61 -12.22
N LEU A 73 -2.54 0.94 -12.06
CA LEU A 73 -1.61 0.30 -11.14
C LEU A 73 -1.28 1.22 -9.96
N ILE A 74 -1.61 0.81 -8.75
CA ILE A 74 -1.24 1.50 -7.52
C ILE A 74 -0.02 0.79 -6.93
N LEU A 75 1.11 1.49 -6.81
CA LEU A 75 2.32 0.90 -6.23
C LEU A 75 2.44 1.23 -4.73
N LEU A 76 2.41 0.19 -3.90
CA LEU A 76 2.68 0.22 -2.46
C LEU A 76 3.86 -0.68 -2.15
N LEU A 77 5.05 -0.32 -2.66
CA LEU A 77 6.30 -0.98 -2.31
C LEU A 77 6.95 -0.34 -1.08
N ASP A 78 7.88 -1.05 -0.45
CA ASP A 78 8.61 -0.59 0.74
C ASP A 78 9.32 0.76 0.53
N PHE A 79 9.55 1.47 1.63
CA PHE A 79 10.18 2.81 1.64
C PHE A 79 11.71 2.76 1.54
N ASP A 80 12.28 1.56 1.41
CA ASP A 80 13.72 1.31 1.32
C ASP A 80 14.30 1.50 -0.10
N ILE A 81 15.59 1.19 -0.26
CA ILE A 81 16.31 1.32 -1.54
C ILE A 81 15.77 0.32 -2.57
N LYS A 82 15.39 -0.88 -2.15
CA LYS A 82 14.92 -1.95 -3.03
C LYS A 82 13.56 -1.60 -3.62
N GLY A 83 12.60 -1.22 -2.78
CA GLY A 83 11.27 -0.76 -3.21
C GLY A 83 11.34 0.45 -4.14
N LYS A 84 12.25 1.41 -3.87
CA LYS A 84 12.53 2.55 -4.78
C LYS A 84 13.08 2.10 -6.13
N THR A 85 13.99 1.12 -6.13
CA THR A 85 14.59 0.57 -7.35
C THR A 85 13.54 -0.13 -8.22
N ILE A 86 12.69 -0.95 -7.61
CA ILE A 86 11.59 -1.62 -8.32
C ILE A 86 10.61 -0.59 -8.89
N THR A 87 10.24 0.42 -8.09
CA THR A 87 9.36 1.52 -8.56
C THR A 87 9.91 2.19 -9.83
N LYS A 88 11.21 2.52 -9.84
CA LYS A 88 11.86 3.13 -11.01
C LYS A 88 11.86 2.21 -12.23
N LYS A 89 12.11 0.91 -12.04
CA LYS A 89 12.08 -0.08 -13.13
C LYS A 89 10.68 -0.17 -13.74
N ILE A 90 9.63 -0.25 -12.91
CA ILE A 90 8.24 -0.28 -13.39
C ILE A 90 7.91 0.99 -14.19
N LEU A 91 8.24 2.17 -13.65
CA LEU A 91 8.00 3.45 -14.33
C LEU A 91 8.72 3.57 -15.69
N SER A 92 9.88 2.94 -15.85
CA SER A 92 10.59 2.93 -17.14
C SER A 92 9.95 2.04 -18.22
N GLN A 93 9.03 1.15 -17.84
CA GLN A 93 8.44 0.14 -18.73
C GLN A 93 6.98 0.43 -19.10
N ILE A 94 6.33 1.41 -18.49
CA ILE A 94 4.93 1.75 -18.79
C ILE A 94 4.65 3.25 -18.64
N ASN A 95 3.64 3.71 -19.36
CA ASN A 95 3.18 5.10 -19.28
C ASN A 95 2.87 5.49 -17.83
N GLY A 96 3.51 6.55 -17.34
CA GLY A 96 3.30 7.06 -15.98
C GLY A 96 1.85 7.42 -15.65
N LYS A 97 0.98 7.67 -16.64
CA LYS A 97 -0.47 7.89 -16.42
C LYS A 97 -1.21 6.65 -15.91
N PHE A 98 -0.67 5.45 -16.17
CA PHE A 98 -1.22 4.20 -15.67
C PHE A 98 -0.90 3.95 -14.20
N ILE A 99 0.17 4.58 -13.68
CA ILE A 99 0.70 4.33 -12.34
C ILE A 99 0.29 5.44 -11.37
N ASP A 100 -0.24 5.06 -10.22
CA ASP A 100 -0.58 5.97 -9.14
C ASP A 100 0.31 5.76 -7.90
N LEU A 101 1.17 6.74 -7.63
CA LEU A 101 2.06 6.76 -6.46
C LEU A 101 1.49 7.59 -5.30
N LYS A 102 0.29 8.19 -5.44
CA LYS A 102 -0.28 9.08 -4.42
C LYS A 102 -0.59 8.32 -3.13
N TYR A 103 -0.97 7.05 -3.24
CA TYR A 103 -1.27 6.19 -2.09
C TYR A 103 -0.04 5.94 -1.23
N LYS A 104 1.12 5.68 -1.84
CA LYS A 104 2.39 5.53 -1.10
C LYS A 104 2.73 6.78 -0.30
N LYS A 105 2.58 7.97 -0.91
CA LYS A 105 2.79 9.26 -0.22
C LYS A 105 1.77 9.49 0.90
N LYS A 106 0.50 9.17 0.66
CA LYS A 106 -0.56 9.30 1.66
C LYS A 106 -0.30 8.39 2.86
N LEU A 107 0.11 7.14 2.63
CA LEU A 107 0.44 6.20 3.70
C LEU A 107 1.61 6.71 4.55
N LEU A 108 2.68 7.21 3.93
CA LEU A 108 3.81 7.82 4.63
C LEU A 108 3.38 8.97 5.55
N ARG A 109 2.45 9.81 5.07
CA ARG A 109 1.89 10.93 5.86
C ARG A 109 1.07 10.42 7.05
N ILE A 110 0.23 9.42 6.85
CA ILE A 110 -0.62 8.82 7.89
C ILE A 110 0.24 8.23 9.01
N THR A 111 1.29 7.49 8.64
CA THR A 111 2.16 6.81 9.61
C THR A 111 3.16 7.77 10.25
N GLY A 112 3.41 8.93 9.63
CA GLY A 112 4.45 9.87 10.01
C GLY A 112 5.84 9.26 9.90
N GLY A 113 6.07 8.40 8.89
CA GLY A 113 7.34 7.73 8.68
C GLY A 113 7.68 6.61 9.69
N ARG A 114 6.72 6.17 10.51
CA ARG A 114 6.93 5.13 11.53
C ARG A 114 6.99 3.70 10.97
N ILE A 115 6.67 3.53 9.70
CA ILE A 115 6.83 2.25 9.00
C ILE A 115 7.79 2.45 7.83
N LEU A 116 8.67 1.48 7.64
CA LEU A 116 9.57 1.39 6.49
C LEU A 116 9.09 0.32 5.50
N LYS A 117 8.44 -0.72 6.01
CA LYS A 117 7.88 -1.80 5.21
C LYS A 117 6.35 -1.82 5.27
N ILE A 118 5.70 -2.28 4.22
CA ILE A 118 4.24 -2.33 4.20
C ILE A 118 3.70 -3.34 5.21
N GLU A 119 4.36 -4.48 5.43
CA GLU A 119 4.00 -5.47 6.46
C GLU A 119 3.86 -4.87 7.87
N GLU A 120 4.59 -3.78 8.18
CA GLU A 120 4.57 -3.10 9.49
C GLU A 120 3.27 -2.31 9.72
N ILE A 121 2.46 -2.08 8.67
CA ILE A 121 1.16 -1.39 8.80
C ILE A 121 0.22 -2.12 9.75
N LYS A 122 0.34 -3.46 9.86
CA LYS A 122 -0.42 -4.28 10.80
C LYS A 122 -0.12 -3.89 12.25
N SER A 123 1.17 -3.81 12.60
CA SER A 123 1.62 -3.40 13.93
C SER A 123 1.26 -1.95 14.22
N PHE A 124 1.41 -1.07 13.23
CA PHE A 124 1.00 0.33 13.34
C PHE A 124 -0.51 0.47 13.61
N TYR A 125 -1.34 -0.26 12.87
CA TYR A 125 -2.79 -0.28 13.05
C TYR A 125 -3.16 -0.71 14.47
N LEU A 126 -2.61 -1.82 14.96
CA LEU A 126 -2.85 -2.26 16.34
C LEU A 126 -2.41 -1.21 17.38
N TYR A 127 -1.27 -0.55 17.15
CA TYR A 127 -0.77 0.50 18.04
C TYR A 127 -1.69 1.71 18.15
N ILE A 128 -2.28 2.16 17.03
CA ILE A 128 -3.18 3.32 17.01
C ILE A 128 -4.59 2.99 17.50
N GLN A 129 -5.01 1.71 17.48
CA GLN A 129 -6.29 1.25 18.03
C GLN A 129 -6.28 1.09 19.57
N LYS A 130 -5.11 0.85 20.17
CA LYS A 130 -5.00 0.72 21.64
C LYS A 130 -5.31 2.05 22.34
N ASN A 131 -6.47 2.12 23.00
CA ASN A 131 -6.76 3.05 24.08
C ASN A 131 -6.11 2.54 25.38
N LYS A 132 -5.63 3.45 26.24
CA LYS A 132 -5.20 3.11 27.60
C LYS A 132 -6.42 2.64 28.40
N HIS A 133 -6.70 1.34 28.37
CA HIS A 133 -7.36 0.63 29.47
C HIS A 133 -6.48 -0.58 29.78
N GLN A 134 -5.46 -0.32 30.58
CA GLN A 134 -4.95 -1.29 31.53
C GLN A 134 -4.96 -0.52 32.84
N ASP A 135 -6.06 -0.73 33.57
CA ASP A 135 -6.10 -0.57 35.02
C ASP A 135 -5.03 -1.48 35.66
#